data_AF-A0AAV3Y279-F1
#
_entry.id   AF-A0AAV3Y279-F1
#
_cell.length_a   1.000
_cell.length_b   1.000
_cell.length_c   1.000
_cell.angle_alpha   90.00
_cell.angle_beta   90.00
_cell.angle_gamma   90.00
#
_symmetry.space_group_name_H-M   'P 1'
#
loop_
_entity.id
_entity.type
_entity.pdbx_description
1 polymer ?
#
loop_
_entity_poly.entity_id
_entity_poly.type
_entity_poly.pdbx_seq_one_letter_code
_entity_poly.pdbx_strand_id
1 'polypeptide(L)'
;MPPLKAFMDDIAILYVKENETRRMLIRLDAVMNWSRTSFKPTNSRSLSIRKGKLQDVCLKLASQNIPRISQEPIKSLGRWYDSSQKDIKRGSETSEQALVGL
;
A
#
# COMPACT_ATOMS: atom_id res chain seq x y z
N MET A 1 -17.54 0.85 9.78
CA MET A 1 -16.18 0.29 9.62
C MET A 1 -15.62 0.82 8.30
N PRO A 2 -14.37 1.29 8.24
CA PRO A 2 -13.78 1.70 6.98
C PRO A 2 -13.69 0.50 6.02
N PRO A 3 -13.55 0.74 4.71
CA PRO A 3 -13.31 -0.32 3.76
C PRO A 3 -12.03 -1.07 4.15
N LEU A 4 -12.23 -2.32 4.61
CA LEU A 4 -11.20 -3.30 4.87
C LEU A 4 -11.40 -4.40 3.83
N LYS A 5 -10.40 -4.61 2.98
CA LYS A 5 -10.35 -5.78 2.11
C LYS A 5 -9.20 -6.65 2.57
N ALA A 6 -9.50 -7.89 2.88
CA ALA A 6 -8.50 -8.89 3.21
C ALA A 6 -8.65 -10.05 2.22
N PHE A 7 -7.53 -10.56 1.73
CA PHE A 7 -7.48 -11.75 0.89
C PHE A 7 -6.20 -12.50 1.21
N MET A 8 -6.32 -13.75 1.64
CA MET A 8 -5.19 -14.55 2.13
C MET A 8 -4.43 -13.81 3.25
N ASP A 9 -3.14 -13.52 3.05
CA ASP A 9 -2.25 -12.79 3.94
C ASP A 9 -2.23 -11.27 3.70
N ASP A 10 -2.87 -10.79 2.63
CA ASP A 10 -2.91 -9.37 2.29
C ASP A 10 -4.10 -8.64 2.90
N ILE A 11 -3.84 -7.44 3.42
CA ILE A 11 -4.85 -6.53 3.97
C ILE A 11 -4.68 -5.14 3.37
N ALA A 12 -5.76 -4.61 2.81
CA ALA A 12 -5.88 -3.22 2.34
C ALA A 12 -6.87 -2.47 3.22
N ILE A 13 -6.44 -1.30 3.70
CA ILE A 13 -7.21 -0.44 4.62
C ILE A 13 -7.31 0.96 4.03
N LEU A 14 -8.54 1.48 3.88
CA LEU A 14 -8.76 2.88 3.52
C LEU A 14 -9.37 3.66 4.69
N TYR A 15 -8.73 4.77 5.05
CA TYR A 15 -9.22 5.73 6.04
C TYR A 15 -9.12 7.15 5.50
N VAL A 16 -10.04 8.01 5.92
CA VAL A 16 -10.04 9.43 5.57
C VAL A 16 -9.02 10.22 6.40
N LYS A 17 -8.78 9.80 7.65
CA LYS A 17 -7.92 10.52 8.61
C LYS A 17 -6.69 9.68 8.97
N GLU A 18 -5.52 10.29 8.89
CA GLU A 18 -4.24 9.67 9.25
C GLU A 18 -4.22 9.10 10.68
N ASN A 19 -4.74 9.85 11.66
CA ASN A 19 -4.75 9.42 13.06
C ASN A 19 -5.60 8.17 13.30
N GLU A 20 -6.65 7.96 12.49
CA GLU A 20 -7.45 6.72 12.53
C GLU A 20 -6.66 5.55 11.94
N THR A 21 -5.96 5.78 10.82
CA THR A 21 -5.07 4.78 10.21
C THR A 21 -3.98 4.33 11.17
N ARG A 22 -3.33 5.28 11.87
CA ARG A 22 -2.28 4.96 12.86
C ARG A 22 -2.82 4.11 14.00
N ARG A 23 -3.98 4.47 14.56
CA ARG A 23 -4.64 3.67 15.61
C ARG A 23 -5.02 2.28 15.12
N MET A 24 -5.52 2.17 13.89
CA MET A 24 -5.84 0.89 13.29
C MET A 24 -4.59 0.01 13.14
N LEU A 25 -3.48 0.55 12.64
CA LEU A 25 -2.23 -0.21 12.46
C LEU A 25 -1.68 -0.72 13.80
N ILE A 26 -1.76 0.08 14.87
CA ILE A 26 -1.36 -0.35 16.22
C ILE A 26 -2.23 -1.51 16.70
N ARG A 27 -3.56 -1.42 16.51
CA ARG A 27 -4.47 -2.51 16.91
C ARG A 27 -4.25 -3.77 16.08
N LEU A 28 -4.00 -3.60 14.79
CA LEU A 28 -3.74 -4.70 13.87
C LEU A 28 -2.45 -5.45 14.26
N ASP A 29 -1.39 -4.71 14.59
CA ASP A 29 -0.13 -5.28 15.10
C ASP A 29 -0.35 -6.06 16.40
N ALA A 30 -1.13 -5.51 17.35
CA ALA A 30 -1.46 -6.19 18.59
C ALA A 30 -2.21 -7.52 18.35
N VAL A 31 -3.20 -7.53 17.45
CA VAL A 31 -3.94 -8.74 17.10
C VAL A 31 -3.05 -9.79 16.43
N MET A 32 -2.18 -9.38 15.50
CA MET A 32 -1.25 -10.32 14.85
C MET A 32 -0.25 -10.92 15.83
N ASN A 33 0.27 -10.10 16.75
CA ASN A 33 1.17 -10.57 17.80
C ASN A 33 0.47 -11.59 18.71
N TRP A 34 -0.81 -11.40 19.02
CA TRP A 34 -1.60 -12.38 19.78
C TRP A 34 -1.78 -13.71 19.04
N SER A 35 -1.97 -13.67 17.71
CA SER A 35 -2.02 -14.88 16.88
C SER A 35 -0.65 -15.47 16.55
N ARG A 36 0.45 -14.97 17.16
CA ARG A 36 1.84 -15.40 16.91
C ARG A 36 2.26 -15.23 15.45
N THR A 37 1.74 -14.21 14.80
CA THR A 37 2.02 -13.83 13.41
C THR A 37 2.52 -12.39 13.37
N SER A 38 3.18 -11.98 12.29
CA SER A 38 3.62 -10.60 12.13
C SER A 38 3.54 -10.17 10.66
N PHE A 39 3.24 -8.89 10.45
CA PHE A 39 3.43 -8.29 9.12
C PHE A 39 4.90 -7.99 8.90
N LYS A 40 5.32 -8.04 7.63
CA LYS A 40 6.62 -7.51 7.19
C LYS A 40 6.40 -6.07 6.70
N PRO A 41 6.80 -5.03 7.45
CA PRO A 41 6.53 -3.64 7.05
C PRO A 41 7.17 -3.27 5.72
N THR A 42 8.32 -3.87 5.39
CA THR A 42 9.00 -3.75 4.09
C THR A 42 8.20 -4.29 2.90
N ASN A 43 7.23 -5.18 3.15
CA ASN A 43 6.34 -5.70 2.11
C ASN A 43 5.04 -4.88 1.99
N SER A 44 4.78 -3.97 2.94
CA SER A 44 3.60 -3.11 2.94
C SER A 44 3.86 -1.83 2.15
N ARG A 45 2.80 -1.24 1.59
CA ARG A 45 2.89 0.05 0.89
C ARG A 45 1.83 1.01 1.41
N SER A 46 2.23 2.27 1.61
CA SER A 46 1.33 3.33 2.06
C SER A 46 1.14 4.42 1.00
N LEU A 47 -0.08 4.97 0.98
CA LEU A 47 -0.49 6.04 0.07
C LEU A 47 -1.41 6.99 0.85
N SER A 48 -1.08 8.28 0.84
CA SER A 48 -1.91 9.32 1.44
C SER A 48 -2.22 10.39 0.41
N ILE A 49 -3.50 10.70 0.22
CA ILE A 49 -3.95 11.67 -0.78
C ILE A 49 -4.78 12.74 -0.06
N ARG A 50 -4.43 14.00 -0.29
CA ARG A 50 -5.20 15.16 0.21
C ARG A 50 -5.38 16.16 -0.93
N LYS A 51 -6.63 16.53 -1.20
CA LYS A 51 -7.00 17.46 -2.29
C LYS A 51 -6.39 17.05 -3.64
N GLY A 52 -6.45 15.76 -3.97
CA GLY A 52 -5.92 15.21 -5.23
C GLY A 52 -4.39 15.16 -5.33
N LYS A 53 -3.66 15.47 -4.26
CA LYS A 53 -2.19 15.44 -4.22
C LYS A 53 -1.69 14.38 -3.25
N LEU A 54 -0.67 13.65 -3.68
CA LEU A 54 0.08 12.74 -2.83
C LEU A 54 0.70 13.51 -1.66
N GLN A 55 0.60 12.95 -0.46
CA GLN A 55 1.16 13.51 0.76
C GLN A 55 2.33 12.65 1.24
N ASP A 56 3.34 13.32 1.79
CA ASP A 56 4.45 12.66 2.49
C ASP A 56 4.04 12.32 3.93
N VAL A 57 3.26 11.25 4.08
CA VAL A 57 2.85 10.73 5.39
C VAL A 57 3.56 9.41 5.64
N CYS A 58 4.36 9.36 6.71
CA CYS A 58 5.05 8.16 7.14
C CYS A 58 4.22 7.37 8.17
N LEU A 59 3.65 6.25 7.74
CA LEU A 59 2.94 5.32 8.60
C LEU A 59 3.89 4.26 9.17
N LYS A 60 3.57 3.75 10.36
CA LYS A 60 4.37 2.72 11.03
C LYS A 60 3.53 1.47 11.33
N LEU A 61 4.15 0.31 11.24
CA LEU A 61 3.62 -0.99 11.62
C LEU A 61 4.74 -1.81 12.26
N ALA A 62 4.46 -2.49 13.37
CA ALA A 62 5.49 -3.19 14.15
C ALA A 62 6.73 -2.31 14.47
N SER A 63 6.49 -1.03 14.83
CA SER A 63 7.51 0.00 15.09
C SER A 63 8.44 0.37 13.91
N GLN A 64 8.24 -0.19 12.71
CA GLN A 64 8.99 0.15 11.51
C GLN A 64 8.18 1.02 10.56
N ASN A 65 8.85 1.81 9.73
CA ASN A 65 8.19 2.62 8.70
C ASN A 65 7.67 1.72 7.58
N ILE A 66 6.44 1.97 7.14
CA ILE A 66 5.90 1.37 5.92
C ILE A 66 6.41 2.19 4.71
N PRO A 67 7.09 1.58 3.73
CA PRO A 67 7.48 2.26 2.51
C PRO A 67 6.29 2.93 1.82
N ARG A 68 6.49 4.15 1.34
CA ARG A 68 5.48 4.85 0.54
C ARG A 68 5.58 4.40 -0.91
N ILE A 69 4.47 4.45 -1.65
CA ILE A 69 4.47 4.18 -3.10
C ILE A 69 5.43 5.13 -3.85
N SER A 70 5.68 6.34 -3.33
CA SER A 70 6.65 7.26 -3.91
C SER A 70 8.11 6.87 -3.70
N GLN A 71 8.41 6.03 -2.72
CA GLN A 71 9.75 5.53 -2.43
C GLN A 71 9.95 4.16 -3.05
N GLU A 72 8.97 3.28 -2.89
CA GLU A 72 8.97 1.93 -3.41
C GLU A 72 7.66 1.67 -4.17
N PRO A 73 7.64 1.91 -5.49
CA PRO A 73 6.53 1.57 -6.36
C PRO A 73 6.21 0.07 -6.27
N ILE A 74 4.93 -0.27 -6.50
CA ILE A 74 4.47 -1.66 -6.45
C ILE A 74 4.01 -2.12 -7.83
N LYS A 75 4.37 -3.35 -8.22
CA LYS A 75 3.82 -4.02 -9.39
C LYS A 75 2.69 -4.95 -8.95
N SER A 76 1.51 -4.82 -9.55
CA SER A 76 0.36 -5.69 -9.29
C SER A 76 -0.29 -6.09 -10.61
N LEU A 77 -0.41 -7.39 -10.86
CA LEU A 77 -0.97 -7.97 -12.10
C LEU A 77 -0.34 -7.38 -13.37
N GLY A 78 0.99 -7.35 -13.43
CA GLY A 78 1.74 -6.75 -14.55
C GLY A 78 1.87 -5.22 -14.44
N ARG A 79 0.96 -4.53 -13.76
CA ARG A 79 0.92 -3.06 -13.76
C ARG A 79 1.76 -2.43 -12.66
N TRP A 80 2.55 -1.42 -13.00
CA TRP A 80 3.25 -0.58 -12.03
C TRP A 80 2.34 0.52 -11.47
N TYR A 81 2.45 0.75 -10.16
CA TYR A 81 1.81 1.83 -9.44
C TYR A 81 2.90 2.64 -8.72
N ASP A 82 3.08 3.89 -9.16
CA ASP A 82 4.11 4.81 -8.68
C ASP A 82 3.52 6.13 -8.16
N SER A 83 4.38 7.10 -7.84
CA SER A 83 3.96 8.42 -7.36
C SER A 83 3.25 9.28 -8.41
N SER A 84 3.38 8.97 -9.70
CA SER A 84 2.76 9.75 -10.76
C SER A 84 1.24 9.62 -10.72
N GLN A 85 0.73 8.43 -10.35
CA GLN A 85 -0.70 8.08 -10.36
C GLN A 85 -1.37 8.42 -11.71
N LYS A 86 -0.59 8.44 -12.79
CA LYS A 86 -1.04 8.76 -14.14
C LYS A 86 -1.19 7.49 -14.95
N ASP A 87 -2.16 7.52 -15.84
CA ASP A 87 -2.49 6.40 -16.71
C ASP A 87 -2.00 6.56 -18.15
N ILE A 88 -1.22 7.60 -18.41
CA ILE A 88 -0.84 8.04 -19.75
C ILE A 88 0.03 6.98 -20.47
N LYS A 89 0.86 6.23 -19.73
CA LYS A 89 1.79 5.24 -20.28
C LYS A 89 1.24 3.82 -20.35
N ARG A 90 -0.04 3.61 -20.02
CA ARG A 90 -0.63 2.26 -19.94
C ARG A 90 -0.56 1.48 -21.25
N GLY A 91 -0.81 2.14 -22.38
CA GLY A 91 -0.81 1.50 -23.69
C GLY A 91 0.56 0.95 -24.06
N SER A 92 1.60 1.78 -23.92
CA SER A 92 2.99 1.37 -24.17
C SER A 92 3.45 0.28 -23.20
N GLU A 93 3.17 0.42 -21.90
CA GLU A 93 3.55 -0.57 -20.88
C GLU A 93 2.92 -1.94 -21.13
N THR A 94 1.64 -1.97 -21.52
CA THR A 94 0.94 -3.23 -21.83
C THR A 94 1.52 -3.91 -23.07
N SER A 95 1.88 -3.10 -24.08
CA SER A 95 2.43 -3.61 -25.34
C SER A 95 3.84 -4.18 -25.13
N GLU A 96 4.68 -3.49 -24.34
CA GLU A 96 6.01 -4.00 -23.95
C GLU A 96 5.90 -5.29 -23.14
N GLN A 97 4.98 -5.39 -22.18
CA GLN A 97 4.78 -6.61 -21.39
C GLN A 97 4.30 -7.79 -22.24
N ALA A 98 3.45 -7.53 -23.24
CA ALA A 98 3.02 -8.56 -24.18
C ALA A 98 4.18 -9.11 -25.02
N LEU A 99 5.13 -8.26 -25.41
CA LEU A 99 6.32 -8.67 -26.17
C LEU A 99 7.30 -9.50 -25.33
N VAL A 100 7.36 -9.25 -24.02
CA VAL A 100 8.27 -9.97 -23.10
C VAL A 100 7.64 -11.26 -22.55
N GLY A 101 6.37 -11.53 -22.86
CA GLY A 101 5.71 -12.80 -22.52
C GLY A 101 5.14 -12.89 -21.10
N LEU A 102 4.70 -11.75 -20.54
CA LEU A 102 4.34 -11.47 -19.13
C LEU A 102 5.53 -11.22 -18.19
#